data_AF-A0A956ID76-F1
#
_entry.id   AF-A0A956ID76-F1
#
_cell.length_a   1.000
_cell.length_b   1.000
_cell.length_c   1.000
_cell.angle_alpha   90.00
_cell.angle_beta   90.00
_cell.angle_gamma   90.00
#
_symmetry.space_group_name_H-M   'P 1'
#
loop_
_entity.id
_entity.type
_entity.pdbx_description
1 polymer ?
#
loop_
_entity_poly.entity_id
_entity_poly.type
_entity_poly.pdbx_seq_one_letter_code
_entity_poly.pdbx_strand_id
1 'polypeptide(L)'
;RTPSEAARAELPTDAPPAPASPAAAPAKKRGAIRTDHVRASVEAPRTASEPAPAPQPLTLYERALPALKALRACGPGDEGPPIQTLLKLGAPILELVETDFPGLLWFHRHLAHRKLPQGRAIGPLGALLVSFGVDAVPSVERLLDSGSSDARYYAALVASDLLVEVDDAPARRLVAALAEKLFDSDSGVRDVSLHALLAAGEHDALEDVRERLRTYAIDLGAPLGTRIVALRALGVLRRGEVVPDVIPLLDDREEQIRDNAHRVLRLLSGVDLGTSLWRWRRWWKKHAGTPRSEWLLEGLGSSDGAVRVLAQKELARLTGHDEPADPEASRAERKRIREVYGKLLKR
;
A
#
# COMPACT_ATOMS: atom_id res chain seq x y z
N ARG A 1 45.20 -13.72 23.52
CA ARG A 1 44.51 -14.55 24.54
C ARG A 1 43.03 -14.53 24.18
N THR A 2 42.46 -15.72 24.15
CA THR A 2 41.13 -16.13 23.67
C THR A 2 39.94 -15.50 24.43
N PRO A 3 38.73 -15.57 23.84
CA PRO A 3 37.53 -14.82 24.23
C PRO A 3 36.61 -15.60 25.18
N SER A 4 35.71 -14.90 25.88
CA SER A 4 34.69 -15.49 26.74
C SER A 4 33.35 -15.59 26.00
N GLU A 5 32.98 -16.82 25.64
CA GLU A 5 31.64 -17.29 25.27
C GLU A 5 30.68 -17.26 26.47
N ALA A 6 29.44 -16.87 26.21
CA ALA A 6 28.25 -17.22 26.99
C ALA A 6 27.02 -16.89 26.13
N ALA A 7 25.93 -17.66 26.07
CA ALA A 7 25.67 -19.06 26.33
C ALA A 7 24.38 -19.35 25.53
N ARG A 8 24.36 -20.43 24.75
CA ARG A 8 23.15 -20.92 24.06
C ARG A 8 22.31 -21.71 25.07
N ALA A 9 21.04 -21.35 25.22
CA ALA A 9 20.08 -22.13 26.00
C ALA A 9 19.37 -23.13 25.08
N GLU A 10 19.64 -24.42 25.32
CA GLU A 10 18.94 -25.56 24.72
C GLU A 10 17.63 -25.81 25.48
N LEU A 11 16.54 -26.01 24.75
CA LEU A 11 15.23 -26.41 25.28
C LEU A 11 15.16 -27.95 25.33
N PRO A 12 14.72 -28.55 26.46
CA PRO A 12 14.57 -29.98 26.55
C PRO A 12 13.26 -30.46 25.89
N THR A 13 13.44 -31.43 24.99
CA THR A 13 12.46 -32.36 24.44
C THR A 13 11.96 -33.29 25.55
N ASP A 14 10.67 -33.31 25.82
CA ASP A 14 10.03 -34.50 26.40
C ASP A 14 8.53 -34.51 26.11
N ALA A 15 8.11 -35.48 25.29
CA ALA A 15 6.71 -35.74 24.96
C ALA A 15 6.32 -37.09 25.59
N PRO A 16 5.26 -37.14 26.43
CA PRO A 16 4.80 -38.40 26.99
C PRO A 16 3.91 -39.18 25.99
N PRO A 17 3.96 -40.53 26.01
CA PRO A 17 3.26 -41.37 25.04
C PRO A 17 1.75 -41.51 25.34
N ALA A 18 0.97 -41.66 24.26
CA ALA A 18 -0.47 -41.88 24.29
C ALA A 18 -0.86 -43.27 24.85
N PRO A 19 -1.95 -43.40 25.62
CA PRO A 19 -2.46 -44.70 26.04
C PRO A 19 -3.33 -45.36 24.95
N ALA A 20 -3.12 -46.67 24.80
CA ALA A 20 -3.79 -47.56 23.86
C ALA A 20 -5.26 -47.83 24.21
N SER A 21 -6.13 -47.89 23.18
CA SER A 21 -7.49 -48.40 23.26
C SER A 21 -7.52 -49.91 23.52
N PRO A 22 -8.36 -50.42 24.44
CA PRO A 22 -8.54 -51.85 24.61
C PRO A 22 -9.57 -52.42 23.62
N ALA A 23 -9.21 -53.59 23.11
CA ALA A 23 -9.95 -54.44 22.20
C ALA A 23 -11.25 -55.00 22.79
N ALA A 24 -12.20 -55.25 21.89
CA ALA A 24 -13.48 -55.89 22.14
C ALA A 24 -13.35 -57.34 22.62
N ALA A 25 -14.13 -57.71 23.64
CA ALA A 25 -14.35 -59.09 24.06
C ALA A 25 -15.70 -59.62 23.52
N PRO A 26 -15.81 -60.91 23.16
CA PRO A 26 -17.01 -61.49 22.57
C PRO A 26 -17.97 -62.02 23.64
N ALA A 27 -19.27 -61.72 23.50
CA ALA A 27 -20.32 -62.28 24.36
C ALA A 27 -21.06 -63.43 23.65
N LYS A 28 -21.33 -64.47 24.45
CA LYS A 28 -21.76 -65.83 24.08
C LYS A 28 -23.22 -65.94 23.63
N LYS A 29 -23.43 -66.94 22.76
CA LYS A 29 -24.72 -67.54 22.41
C LYS A 29 -25.44 -68.15 23.63
N ARG A 30 -26.72 -67.83 23.79
CA ARG A 30 -27.82 -68.63 24.37
C ARG A 30 -29.04 -68.30 23.51
N GLY A 31 -29.70 -69.23 22.85
CA GLY A 31 -30.48 -70.32 23.45
C GLY A 31 -31.95 -70.01 23.15
N ALA A 32 -32.56 -70.81 22.28
CA ALA A 32 -33.81 -70.56 21.57
C ALA A 32 -35.05 -70.41 22.45
N ILE A 33 -36.01 -69.59 22.02
CA ILE A 33 -37.44 -69.86 22.14
C ILE A 33 -38.11 -69.42 20.82
N ARG A 34 -38.78 -70.39 20.20
CA ARG A 34 -39.53 -70.28 18.95
C ARG A 34 -40.98 -69.97 19.36
N THR A 35 -41.49 -68.79 19.00
CA THR A 35 -42.92 -68.48 19.07
C THR A 35 -43.36 -68.02 17.69
N ASP A 36 -44.07 -68.90 17.00
CA ASP A 36 -44.76 -68.62 15.75
C ASP A 36 -45.89 -67.62 16.04
N HIS A 37 -45.64 -66.34 15.76
CA HIS A 37 -46.69 -65.35 15.63
C HIS A 37 -46.85 -65.00 14.15
N VAL A 38 -47.95 -65.51 13.59
CA VAL A 38 -48.53 -65.10 12.31
C VAL A 38 -48.76 -63.59 12.38
N ARG A 39 -47.84 -62.82 11.79
CA ARG A 39 -47.99 -61.37 11.64
C ARG A 39 -48.82 -61.15 10.40
N ALA A 40 -50.11 -60.91 10.58
CA ALA A 40 -50.99 -60.39 9.54
C ALA A 40 -50.36 -59.10 8.98
N SER A 41 -50.00 -59.12 7.70
CA SER A 41 -49.62 -57.93 6.94
C SER A 41 -50.85 -57.04 6.82
N VAL A 42 -51.02 -56.12 7.77
CA VAL A 42 -51.85 -54.94 7.56
C VAL A 42 -51.00 -53.98 6.75
N GLU A 43 -51.25 -53.92 5.44
CA GLU A 43 -50.76 -52.83 4.59
C GLU A 43 -51.35 -51.53 5.13
N ALA A 44 -50.53 -50.78 5.88
CA ALA A 44 -50.82 -49.39 6.18
C ALA A 44 -50.87 -48.64 4.83
N PRO A 45 -51.86 -47.76 4.60
CA PRO A 45 -51.87 -46.94 3.40
C PRO A 45 -50.58 -46.13 3.38
N ARG A 46 -49.78 -46.34 2.32
CA ARG A 46 -48.60 -45.52 2.03
C ARG A 46 -49.11 -44.11 1.81
N THR A 47 -49.08 -43.28 2.85
CA THR A 47 -49.06 -41.84 2.66
C THR A 47 -47.86 -41.56 1.78
N ALA A 48 -48.11 -41.14 0.54
CA ALA A 48 -47.08 -40.64 -0.34
C ALA A 48 -46.35 -39.53 0.43
N SER A 49 -45.13 -39.81 0.90
CA SER A 49 -44.24 -38.74 1.34
C SER A 49 -44.13 -37.78 0.17
N GLU A 50 -44.47 -36.50 0.41
CA GLU A 50 -44.16 -35.45 -0.54
C GLU A 50 -42.69 -35.61 -0.98
N PRO A 51 -42.40 -35.54 -2.29
CA PRO A 51 -41.03 -35.59 -2.76
C PRO A 51 -40.25 -34.49 -2.03
N ALA A 52 -39.14 -34.86 -1.41
CA ALA A 52 -38.27 -33.92 -0.72
C ALA A 52 -38.02 -32.72 -1.65
N PRO A 53 -38.18 -31.47 -1.16
CA PRO A 53 -38.00 -30.29 -2.01
C PRO A 53 -36.62 -30.36 -2.66
N ALA A 54 -36.54 -30.11 -3.96
CA ALA A 54 -35.29 -30.11 -4.69
C ALA A 54 -34.25 -29.23 -3.96
N PRO A 55 -32.99 -29.68 -3.83
CA PRO A 55 -31.98 -28.91 -3.11
C PRO A 55 -31.88 -27.52 -3.72
N GLN A 56 -32.12 -26.50 -2.89
CA GLN A 56 -32.02 -25.10 -3.33
C GLN A 56 -30.57 -24.82 -3.75
N PRO A 57 -30.35 -24.09 -4.86
CA PRO A 57 -29.00 -23.74 -5.28
C PRO A 57 -28.35 -22.88 -4.19
N LEU A 58 -27.09 -23.20 -3.86
CA LEU A 58 -26.32 -22.43 -2.89
C LEU A 58 -26.22 -20.96 -3.34
N THR A 59 -26.42 -20.05 -2.39
CA THR A 59 -26.21 -18.61 -2.57
C THR A 59 -24.75 -18.31 -2.91
N LEU A 60 -24.48 -17.12 -3.46
CA LEU A 60 -23.11 -16.67 -3.73
C LEU A 60 -22.24 -16.71 -2.47
N TYR A 61 -22.79 -16.25 -1.34
CA TYR A 61 -22.10 -16.28 -0.05
C TYR A 61 -21.72 -17.70 0.37
N GLU A 62 -22.65 -18.65 0.30
CA GLU A 62 -22.39 -20.06 0.66
C GLU A 62 -21.33 -20.69 -0.24
N ARG A 63 -21.29 -20.31 -1.52
CA ARG A 63 -20.26 -20.77 -2.47
C ARG A 63 -18.88 -20.14 -2.18
N ALA A 64 -18.84 -18.88 -1.76
CA ALA A 64 -17.60 -18.16 -1.46
C ALA A 64 -17.02 -18.51 -0.07
N LEU A 65 -17.87 -18.88 0.89
CA LEU A 65 -17.52 -19.06 2.29
C LEU A 65 -16.33 -20.01 2.55
N PRO A 66 -16.21 -21.18 1.89
CA PRO A 66 -15.05 -22.05 2.10
C PRO A 66 -13.73 -21.39 1.70
N ALA A 67 -13.71 -20.68 0.57
CA ALA A 67 -12.52 -19.97 0.09
C ALA A 67 -12.17 -18.77 0.98
N LEU A 68 -13.18 -17.99 1.42
CA LEU A 68 -12.98 -16.90 2.37
C LEU A 68 -12.42 -17.40 3.72
N LYS A 69 -12.91 -18.53 4.22
CA LYS A 69 -12.36 -19.18 5.43
C LYS A 69 -10.91 -19.62 5.23
N ALA A 70 -10.57 -20.16 4.07
CA ALA A 70 -9.20 -20.53 3.75
C ALA A 70 -8.28 -19.30 3.72
N LEU A 71 -8.71 -18.18 3.11
CA LEU A 71 -7.94 -16.92 3.12
C LEU A 71 -7.70 -16.40 4.54
N ARG A 72 -8.67 -16.53 5.45
CA ARG A 72 -8.49 -16.07 6.84
C ARG A 72 -7.46 -16.88 7.64
N ALA A 73 -7.01 -18.03 7.13
CA ALA A 73 -6.10 -18.94 7.81
C ALA A 73 -4.80 -19.22 7.04
N CYS A 74 -4.61 -18.65 5.84
CA CYS A 74 -3.46 -18.98 5.00
C CYS A 74 -2.24 -18.10 5.30
N GLY A 75 -1.05 -18.69 5.17
CA GLY A 75 0.22 -17.97 5.19
C GLY A 75 0.56 -17.36 3.83
N PRO A 76 1.61 -16.53 3.76
CA PRO A 76 2.13 -16.01 2.49
C PRO A 76 2.54 -17.16 1.56
N GLY A 77 2.00 -17.17 0.33
CA GLY A 77 2.23 -18.18 -0.69
C GLY A 77 1.12 -19.23 -0.83
N ASP A 78 0.24 -19.35 0.15
CA ASP A 78 -0.85 -20.35 0.18
C ASP A 78 -2.20 -19.77 -0.30
N GLU A 79 -2.27 -18.47 -0.59
CA GLU A 79 -3.50 -17.76 -0.97
C GLU A 79 -3.99 -18.06 -2.39
N GLY A 80 -3.13 -18.63 -3.25
CA GLY A 80 -3.43 -18.83 -4.67
C GLY A 80 -4.70 -19.64 -4.94
N PRO A 81 -4.84 -20.89 -4.45
CA PRO A 81 -6.03 -21.71 -4.68
C PRO A 81 -7.36 -21.07 -4.22
N PRO A 82 -7.48 -20.50 -3.00
CA PRO A 82 -8.71 -19.81 -2.60
C PRO A 82 -8.98 -18.54 -3.42
N ILE A 83 -7.95 -17.76 -3.79
CA ILE A 83 -8.12 -16.62 -4.71
C ILE A 83 -8.70 -17.08 -6.04
N GLN A 84 -8.13 -18.11 -6.66
CA GLN A 84 -8.61 -18.65 -7.94
C GLN A 84 -10.06 -19.14 -7.86
N THR A 85 -10.47 -19.65 -6.70
CA THR A 85 -11.87 -20.04 -6.48
C THR A 85 -12.79 -18.83 -6.46
N LEU A 86 -12.40 -17.76 -5.77
CA LEU A 86 -13.19 -16.52 -5.66
C LEU A 86 -13.23 -15.75 -6.99
N LEU A 87 -12.13 -15.71 -7.74
CA LEU A 87 -12.10 -15.11 -9.09
C LEU A 87 -13.13 -15.77 -10.02
N LYS A 88 -13.30 -17.09 -9.95
CA LYS A 88 -14.32 -17.83 -10.73
C LYS A 88 -15.76 -17.50 -10.33
N LEU A 89 -15.97 -16.95 -9.12
CA LEU A 89 -17.28 -16.47 -8.67
C LEU A 89 -17.57 -15.04 -9.15
N GLY A 90 -16.56 -14.30 -9.60
CA GLY A 90 -16.67 -12.98 -10.21
C GLY A 90 -16.81 -11.83 -9.22
N ALA A 91 -16.85 -10.61 -9.76
CA ALA A 91 -16.85 -9.34 -9.01
C ALA A 91 -17.88 -9.21 -7.87
N PRO A 92 -19.08 -9.82 -7.90
CA PRO A 92 -20.04 -9.71 -6.79
C PRO A 92 -19.52 -10.19 -5.43
N ILE A 93 -18.44 -11.00 -5.38
CA ILE A 93 -17.84 -11.38 -4.09
C ILE A 93 -17.11 -10.22 -3.40
N LEU A 94 -16.80 -9.13 -4.12
CA LEU A 94 -16.04 -8.00 -3.58
C LEU A 94 -16.80 -7.27 -2.47
N GLU A 95 -18.14 -7.28 -2.50
CA GLU A 95 -18.98 -6.72 -1.42
C GLU A 95 -18.73 -7.45 -0.08
N LEU A 96 -18.46 -8.76 -0.14
CA LEU A 96 -18.09 -9.54 1.04
C LEU A 96 -16.68 -9.21 1.52
N VAL A 97 -15.75 -8.99 0.57
CA VAL A 97 -14.37 -8.61 0.87
C VAL A 97 -14.30 -7.26 1.58
N GLU A 98 -15.11 -6.28 1.14
CA GLU A 98 -15.16 -4.95 1.75
C GLU A 98 -15.54 -4.99 3.23
N THR A 99 -16.45 -5.91 3.59
CA THR A 99 -16.91 -6.07 4.98
C THR A 99 -15.81 -6.59 5.90
N ASP A 100 -14.96 -7.48 5.38
CA ASP A 100 -13.90 -8.14 6.15
C ASP A 100 -12.54 -7.43 6.07
N PHE A 101 -12.38 -6.45 5.18
CA PHE A 101 -11.09 -5.80 4.93
C PHE A 101 -10.61 -4.98 6.15
N PRO A 102 -9.31 -5.05 6.53
CA PRO A 102 -8.18 -5.66 5.82
C PRO A 102 -7.98 -7.17 6.05
N GLY A 103 -8.77 -7.78 6.93
CA GLY A 103 -8.71 -9.22 7.22
C GLY A 103 -7.40 -9.64 7.89
N LEU A 104 -6.94 -10.84 7.56
CA LEU A 104 -5.64 -11.35 8.02
C LEU A 104 -4.51 -10.49 7.44
N LEU A 105 -3.59 -10.04 8.29
CA LEU A 105 -2.46 -9.20 7.90
C LEU A 105 -1.14 -9.94 8.06
N TRP A 106 -0.30 -9.88 7.03
CA TRP A 106 1.10 -10.30 7.10
C TRP A 106 2.05 -9.11 7.33
N PHE A 107 1.53 -7.90 7.09
CA PHE A 107 2.22 -6.65 7.39
C PHE A 107 1.40 -5.79 8.35
N HIS A 108 1.99 -5.44 9.50
CA HIS A 108 1.37 -4.57 10.49
C HIS A 108 2.02 -3.18 10.49
N ARG A 109 1.25 -2.16 10.11
CA ARG A 109 1.73 -0.77 9.96
C ARG A 109 2.29 -0.14 11.24
N HIS A 110 1.86 -0.64 12.41
CA HIS A 110 2.28 -0.15 13.72
C HIS A 110 3.61 -0.76 14.21
N LEU A 111 4.15 -1.75 13.49
CA LEU A 111 5.47 -2.31 13.75
C LEU A 111 6.53 -1.55 12.96
N ALA A 112 7.75 -1.51 13.48
CA ALA A 112 8.87 -0.87 12.82
C ALA A 112 9.16 -1.54 11.47
N HIS A 113 9.20 -0.75 10.39
CA HIS A 113 9.48 -1.23 9.05
C HIS A 113 10.37 -0.24 8.30
N ARG A 114 11.20 -0.75 7.39
CA ARG A 114 12.10 0.06 6.56
C ARG A 114 11.53 0.38 5.19
N LYS A 115 10.61 -0.45 4.70
CA LYS A 115 10.00 -0.34 3.38
C LYS A 115 8.53 -0.75 3.47
N LEU A 116 7.68 -0.08 2.70
CA LEU A 116 6.29 -0.47 2.53
C LEU A 116 6.20 -1.73 1.65
N PRO A 117 5.34 -2.71 1.99
CA PRO A 117 5.08 -3.84 1.11
C PRO A 117 4.27 -3.38 -0.11
N GLN A 118 4.25 -4.22 -1.15
CA GLN A 118 3.24 -4.11 -2.21
C GLN A 118 1.84 -4.35 -1.63
N GLY A 119 0.82 -3.79 -2.28
CA GLY A 119 -0.57 -3.97 -1.90
C GLY A 119 -0.99 -5.45 -1.82
N ARG A 120 -0.56 -6.27 -2.77
CA ARG A 120 -0.79 -7.72 -2.75
C ARG A 120 -0.15 -8.45 -1.57
N ALA A 121 0.90 -7.89 -0.98
CA ALA A 121 1.70 -8.54 0.06
C ALA A 121 1.26 -8.16 1.49
N ILE A 122 0.24 -7.31 1.65
CA ILE A 122 -0.27 -6.94 2.99
C ILE A 122 -0.98 -8.11 3.68
N GLY A 123 -1.53 -9.03 2.90
CA GLY A 123 -2.39 -10.11 3.35
C GLY A 123 -3.22 -10.70 2.19
N PRO A 124 -3.96 -11.79 2.43
CA PRO A 124 -4.68 -12.52 1.39
C PRO A 124 -5.82 -11.71 0.75
N LEU A 125 -6.47 -10.81 1.49
CA LEU A 125 -7.50 -9.92 0.90
C LEU A 125 -6.88 -8.83 0.01
N GLY A 126 -5.68 -8.35 0.32
CA GLY A 126 -4.94 -7.46 -0.57
C GLY A 126 -4.56 -8.16 -1.87
N ALA A 127 -4.02 -9.38 -1.78
CA ALA A 127 -3.72 -10.21 -2.95
C ALA A 127 -4.97 -10.49 -3.80
N LEU A 128 -6.11 -10.78 -3.16
CA LEU A 128 -7.38 -10.99 -3.85
C LEU A 128 -7.84 -9.74 -4.61
N LEU A 129 -7.85 -8.57 -3.97
CA LEU A 129 -8.24 -7.31 -4.61
C LEU A 129 -7.36 -6.99 -5.81
N VAL A 130 -6.04 -7.12 -5.68
CA VAL A 130 -5.12 -6.92 -6.81
C VAL A 130 -5.40 -7.95 -7.92
N SER A 131 -5.70 -9.19 -7.58
CA SER A 131 -6.00 -10.23 -8.57
C SER A 131 -7.31 -10.00 -9.35
N PHE A 132 -8.26 -9.24 -8.79
CA PHE A 132 -9.46 -8.79 -9.51
C PHE A 132 -9.19 -7.62 -10.47
N GLY A 133 -8.03 -6.95 -10.34
CA GLY A 133 -7.62 -5.86 -11.23
C GLY A 133 -8.66 -4.74 -11.29
N VAL A 134 -9.09 -4.40 -12.51
CA VAL A 134 -10.04 -3.31 -12.76
C VAL A 134 -11.38 -3.48 -12.03
N ASP A 135 -11.85 -4.71 -11.84
CA ASP A 135 -13.12 -4.98 -11.16
C ASP A 135 -13.08 -4.62 -9.67
N ALA A 136 -11.88 -4.59 -9.06
CA ALA A 136 -11.70 -4.20 -7.67
C ALA A 136 -11.68 -2.69 -7.44
N VAL A 137 -11.52 -1.86 -8.48
CA VAL A 137 -11.35 -0.41 -8.34
C VAL A 137 -12.50 0.25 -7.56
N PRO A 138 -13.79 -0.02 -7.86
CA PRO A 138 -14.89 0.55 -7.07
C PRO A 138 -14.86 0.16 -5.59
N SER A 139 -14.43 -1.06 -5.29
CA SER A 139 -14.32 -1.58 -3.93
C SER A 139 -13.17 -0.92 -3.18
N VAL A 140 -12.04 -0.73 -3.85
CA VAL A 140 -10.87 -0.03 -3.28
C VAL A 140 -11.18 1.44 -3.00
N GLU A 141 -11.93 2.13 -3.87
CA GLU A 141 -12.42 3.50 -3.59
C GLU A 141 -13.28 3.54 -2.32
N ARG A 142 -14.25 2.60 -2.17
CA ARG A 142 -15.06 2.51 -0.94
C ARG A 142 -14.21 2.24 0.29
N LEU A 143 -13.18 1.39 0.18
CA LEU A 143 -12.27 1.11 1.29
C LEU A 143 -11.37 2.31 1.64
N LEU A 144 -10.98 3.13 0.67
CA LEU A 144 -10.30 4.42 0.88
C LEU A 144 -11.20 5.43 1.59
N ASP A 145 -12.52 5.28 1.53
CA ASP A 145 -13.49 6.10 2.27
C ASP A 145 -14.04 5.43 3.53
N SER A 146 -13.48 4.28 3.93
CA SER A 146 -13.86 3.58 5.15
C SER A 146 -13.65 4.45 6.40
N GLY A 147 -14.52 4.29 7.40
CA GLY A 147 -14.33 4.92 8.72
C GLY A 147 -13.08 4.44 9.47
N SER A 148 -12.59 3.24 9.15
CA SER A 148 -11.38 2.65 9.75
C SER A 148 -10.11 3.20 9.08
N SER A 149 -9.22 3.82 9.86
CA SER A 149 -7.94 4.31 9.33
C SER A 149 -7.03 3.18 8.83
N ASP A 150 -7.13 1.99 9.42
CA ASP A 150 -6.41 0.82 8.95
C ASP A 150 -6.93 0.36 7.59
N ALA A 151 -8.25 0.29 7.41
CA ALA A 151 -8.83 -0.03 6.10
C ALA A 151 -8.36 0.97 5.03
N ARG A 152 -8.39 2.28 5.32
CA ARG A 152 -7.89 3.30 4.38
C ARG A 152 -6.40 3.15 4.07
N TYR A 153 -5.58 2.89 5.10
CA TYR A 153 -4.14 2.69 4.94
C TYR A 153 -3.82 1.51 4.03
N TYR A 154 -4.43 0.36 4.31
CA TYR A 154 -4.21 -0.86 3.55
C TYR A 154 -4.80 -0.79 2.14
N ALA A 155 -5.95 -0.12 1.97
CA ALA A 155 -6.53 0.15 0.67
C ALA A 155 -5.64 1.04 -0.20
N ALA A 156 -4.94 2.01 0.38
CA ALA A 156 -3.98 2.83 -0.36
C ALA A 156 -2.76 2.04 -0.87
N LEU A 157 -2.30 1.03 -0.13
CA LEU A 157 -1.28 0.09 -0.64
C LEU A 157 -1.81 -0.75 -1.80
N VAL A 158 -3.04 -1.27 -1.70
CA VAL A 158 -3.70 -2.00 -2.79
C VAL A 158 -3.88 -1.11 -4.02
N ALA A 159 -4.33 0.13 -3.84
CA ALA A 159 -4.48 1.11 -4.91
C ALA A 159 -3.14 1.38 -5.62
N SER A 160 -2.02 1.39 -4.89
CA SER A 160 -0.68 1.56 -5.47
C SER A 160 -0.31 0.45 -6.45
N ASP A 161 -0.69 -0.81 -6.16
CA ASP A 161 -0.47 -1.94 -7.08
C ASP A 161 -1.41 -1.81 -8.29
N LEU A 162 -2.71 -1.56 -8.05
CA LEU A 162 -3.72 -1.45 -9.11
C LEU A 162 -3.42 -0.31 -10.09
N LEU A 163 -2.88 0.82 -9.62
CA LEU A 163 -2.50 1.96 -10.47
C LEU A 163 -1.53 1.58 -11.60
N VAL A 164 -0.73 0.52 -11.41
CA VAL A 164 0.22 0.03 -12.41
C VAL A 164 -0.44 -0.97 -13.38
N GLU A 165 -1.55 -1.58 -12.98
CA GLU A 165 -2.20 -2.68 -13.69
C GLU A 165 -3.42 -2.25 -14.52
N VAL A 166 -4.07 -1.15 -14.15
CA VAL A 166 -5.32 -0.70 -14.79
C VAL A 166 -5.09 0.40 -15.81
N ASP A 167 -5.96 0.46 -16.82
CA ASP A 167 -5.95 1.50 -17.85
C ASP A 167 -6.44 2.88 -17.32
N ASP A 168 -6.40 3.90 -18.18
CA ASP A 168 -6.58 5.33 -17.86
C ASP A 168 -7.79 5.66 -16.95
N ALA A 169 -9.03 5.35 -17.37
CA ALA A 169 -10.20 5.79 -16.61
C ALA A 169 -10.27 5.23 -15.17
N PRO A 170 -10.05 3.93 -14.93
CA PRO A 170 -9.88 3.40 -13.57
C PRO A 170 -8.67 3.98 -12.81
N ALA A 171 -7.54 4.20 -13.48
CA ALA A 171 -6.36 4.80 -12.84
C ALA A 171 -6.64 6.23 -12.38
N ARG A 172 -7.31 7.06 -13.20
CA ARG A 172 -7.73 8.42 -12.85
C ARG A 172 -8.62 8.46 -11.61
N ARG A 173 -9.53 7.50 -11.47
CA ARG A 173 -10.38 7.34 -10.28
C ARG A 173 -9.57 7.04 -9.03
N LEU A 174 -8.64 6.08 -9.10
CA LEU A 174 -7.73 5.76 -8.00
C LEU A 174 -6.84 6.95 -7.62
N VAL A 175 -6.29 7.67 -8.60
CA VAL A 175 -5.50 8.89 -8.37
C VAL A 175 -6.33 9.94 -7.64
N ALA A 176 -7.58 10.18 -8.07
CA ALA A 176 -8.47 11.12 -7.41
C ALA A 176 -8.76 10.70 -5.95
N ALA A 177 -9.12 9.43 -5.72
CA ALA A 177 -9.41 8.91 -4.38
C ALA A 177 -8.19 8.99 -3.44
N LEU A 178 -6.99 8.65 -3.93
CA LEU A 178 -5.74 8.79 -3.18
C LEU A 178 -5.37 10.25 -2.89
N ALA A 179 -5.68 11.17 -3.81
CA ALA A 179 -5.44 12.59 -3.60
C ALA A 179 -6.28 13.16 -2.45
N GLU A 180 -7.53 12.73 -2.29
CA GLU A 180 -8.35 13.11 -1.13
C GLU A 180 -7.72 12.65 0.19
N LYS A 181 -7.08 11.47 0.19
CA LYS A 181 -6.39 10.93 1.37
C LYS A 181 -5.11 11.69 1.75
N LEU A 182 -4.60 12.59 0.92
CA LEU A 182 -3.53 13.49 1.33
C LEU A 182 -3.93 14.36 2.53
N PHE A 183 -5.23 14.58 2.74
CA PHE A 183 -5.77 15.37 3.85
C PHE A 183 -6.41 14.52 4.95
N ASP A 184 -6.15 13.21 4.97
CA ASP A 184 -6.67 12.30 5.99
C ASP A 184 -6.26 12.72 7.40
N SER A 185 -7.08 12.43 8.41
CA SER A 185 -6.75 12.68 9.81
C SER A 185 -5.60 11.79 10.30
N ASP A 186 -5.51 10.55 9.82
CA ASP A 186 -4.44 9.61 10.12
C ASP A 186 -3.19 9.94 9.29
N SER A 187 -2.07 10.22 9.97
CA SER A 187 -0.82 10.58 9.31
C SER A 187 -0.23 9.48 8.43
N GLY A 188 -0.37 8.22 8.82
CA GLY A 188 0.14 7.12 8.02
C GLY A 188 -0.70 6.89 6.76
N VAL A 189 -2.00 7.21 6.78
CA VAL A 189 -2.85 7.23 5.58
C VAL A 189 -2.34 8.30 4.61
N ARG A 190 -2.09 9.52 5.08
CA ARG A 190 -1.51 10.59 4.24
C ARG A 190 -0.19 10.16 3.59
N ASP A 191 0.71 9.58 4.37
CA ASP A 191 2.04 9.18 3.91
C ASP A 191 1.98 8.07 2.86
N VAL A 192 1.14 7.05 3.07
CA VAL A 192 0.99 5.93 2.13
C VAL A 192 0.26 6.35 0.85
N SER A 193 -0.72 7.26 0.95
CA SER A 193 -1.41 7.79 -0.23
C SER A 193 -0.47 8.66 -1.07
N LEU A 194 0.39 9.46 -0.44
CA LEU A 194 1.43 10.20 -1.15
C LEU A 194 2.44 9.25 -1.81
N HIS A 195 2.82 8.15 -1.15
CA HIS A 195 3.66 7.12 -1.75
C HIS A 195 2.98 6.46 -2.97
N ALA A 196 1.70 6.12 -2.88
CA ALA A 196 0.94 5.55 -4.00
C ALA A 196 0.84 6.52 -5.19
N LEU A 197 0.60 7.81 -4.93
CA LEU A 197 0.58 8.84 -5.97
C LEU A 197 1.94 9.03 -6.65
N LEU A 198 3.06 8.83 -5.94
CA LEU A 198 4.39 8.80 -6.58
C LEU A 198 4.57 7.59 -7.50
N ALA A 199 3.97 6.45 -7.14
CA ALA A 199 4.03 5.23 -7.97
C ALA A 199 3.24 5.38 -9.28
N ALA A 200 2.24 6.27 -9.34
CA ALA A 200 1.53 6.61 -10.57
C ALA A 200 2.42 7.33 -11.62
N GLY A 201 3.62 7.76 -11.25
CA GLY A 201 4.62 8.28 -12.19
C GLY A 201 4.15 9.53 -12.96
N GLU A 202 4.10 9.41 -14.29
CA GLU A 202 3.76 10.50 -15.21
C GLU A 202 2.27 10.53 -15.60
N HIS A 203 1.40 9.79 -14.92
CA HIS A 203 -0.02 9.72 -15.28
C HIS A 203 -0.69 11.12 -15.28
N ASP A 204 -1.39 11.45 -16.37
CA ASP A 204 -1.97 12.79 -16.60
C ASP A 204 -2.95 13.22 -15.50
N ALA A 205 -3.67 12.28 -14.90
CA ALA A 205 -4.55 12.55 -13.74
C ALA A 205 -3.84 13.24 -12.56
N LEU A 206 -2.51 13.13 -12.45
CA LEU A 206 -1.76 13.85 -11.43
C LEU A 206 -1.69 15.36 -11.70
N GLU A 207 -1.92 15.84 -12.92
CA GLU A 207 -2.01 17.28 -13.17
C GLU A 207 -3.20 17.91 -12.45
N ASP A 208 -4.36 17.26 -12.50
CA ASP A 208 -5.57 17.71 -11.78
C ASP A 208 -5.32 17.71 -10.26
N VAL A 209 -4.56 16.74 -9.75
CA VAL A 209 -4.14 16.70 -8.34
C VAL A 209 -3.21 17.87 -8.03
N ARG A 210 -2.20 18.12 -8.86
CA ARG A 210 -1.26 19.23 -8.68
C ARG A 210 -1.96 20.58 -8.67
N GLU A 211 -2.89 20.80 -9.58
CA GLU A 211 -3.61 22.07 -9.66
C GLU A 211 -4.47 22.34 -8.42
N ARG A 212 -5.15 21.30 -7.91
CA ARG A 212 -5.87 21.39 -6.63
C ARG A 212 -4.92 21.67 -5.47
N LEU A 213 -3.77 21.00 -5.40
CA LEU A 213 -2.78 21.25 -4.35
C LEU A 213 -2.20 22.66 -4.43
N ARG A 214 -1.95 23.21 -5.63
CA ARG A 214 -1.54 24.62 -5.81
C ARG A 214 -2.58 25.56 -5.23
N THR A 215 -3.85 25.35 -5.59
CA THR A 215 -4.98 26.13 -5.09
C THR A 215 -5.03 26.12 -3.56
N TYR A 216 -4.95 24.95 -2.93
CA TYR A 216 -4.94 24.84 -1.47
C TYR A 216 -3.73 25.48 -0.80
N ALA A 217 -2.54 25.42 -1.41
CA ALA A 217 -1.33 25.99 -0.80
C ALA A 217 -1.40 27.52 -0.69
N ILE A 218 -1.96 28.19 -1.71
CA ILE A 218 -2.02 29.66 -1.79
C ILE A 218 -3.30 30.26 -1.20
N ASP A 219 -4.34 29.46 -0.96
CA ASP A 219 -5.60 29.95 -0.37
C ASP A 219 -5.41 30.39 1.09
N LEU A 220 -5.45 31.70 1.33
CA LEU A 220 -5.31 32.29 2.66
C LEU A 220 -6.52 32.02 3.58
N GLY A 221 -7.67 31.59 3.03
CA GLY A 221 -8.86 31.18 3.77
C GLY A 221 -8.86 29.71 4.18
N ALA A 222 -8.01 28.88 3.56
CA ALA A 222 -7.89 27.47 3.91
C ALA A 222 -7.23 27.28 5.29
N PRO A 223 -7.59 26.22 6.04
CA PRO A 223 -6.92 25.88 7.29
C PRO A 223 -5.40 25.71 7.09
N LEU A 224 -4.61 26.22 8.03
CA LEU A 224 -3.14 26.16 7.97
C LEU A 224 -2.62 24.73 7.72
N GLY A 225 -3.22 23.73 8.35
CA GLY A 225 -2.89 22.32 8.13
C GLY A 225 -3.06 21.88 6.69
N THR A 226 -4.18 22.25 6.04
CA THR A 226 -4.46 21.96 4.63
C THR A 226 -3.41 22.61 3.72
N ARG A 227 -3.10 23.89 3.95
CA ARG A 227 -2.07 24.61 3.19
C ARG A 227 -0.70 23.94 3.29
N ILE A 228 -0.29 23.55 4.50
CA ILE A 228 0.99 22.85 4.75
C ILE A 228 1.03 21.49 4.06
N VAL A 229 -0.04 20.70 4.19
CA VAL A 229 -0.15 19.39 3.54
C VAL A 229 -0.04 19.54 2.02
N ALA A 230 -0.78 20.48 1.44
CA ALA A 230 -0.77 20.73 0.01
C ALA A 230 0.63 21.13 -0.48
N LEU A 231 1.27 22.07 0.21
CA LEU A 231 2.63 22.52 -0.10
C LEU A 231 3.67 21.39 -0.02
N ARG A 232 3.59 20.54 1.02
CA ARG A 232 4.47 19.37 1.15
C ARG A 232 4.23 18.36 0.03
N ALA A 233 2.98 18.06 -0.29
CA ALA A 233 2.63 17.15 -1.37
C ALA A 233 3.15 17.65 -2.73
N LEU A 234 3.01 18.95 -3.04
CA LEU A 234 3.59 19.56 -4.24
C LEU A 234 5.11 19.35 -4.32
N GLY A 235 5.81 19.59 -3.21
CA GLY A 235 7.25 19.33 -3.14
C GLY A 235 7.58 17.86 -3.34
N VAL A 236 6.73 16.95 -2.84
CA VAL A 236 6.95 15.52 -2.97
C VAL A 236 6.64 15.01 -4.38
N LEU A 237 5.66 15.55 -5.10
CA LEU A 237 5.36 15.16 -6.48
C LEU A 237 6.43 15.61 -7.50
N ARG A 238 7.49 16.29 -7.06
CA ARG A 238 8.75 16.57 -7.80
C ARG A 238 8.62 17.33 -9.13
N ARG A 239 7.52 18.04 -9.36
CA ARG A 239 7.33 18.88 -10.56
C ARG A 239 8.02 20.23 -10.41
N GLY A 240 8.93 20.54 -11.32
CA GLY A 240 9.67 21.81 -11.31
C GLY A 240 8.79 23.02 -11.63
N GLU A 241 7.67 22.77 -12.32
CA GLU A 241 6.69 23.74 -12.79
C GLU A 241 5.99 24.47 -11.63
N VAL A 242 5.98 23.90 -10.42
CA VAL A 242 5.37 24.52 -9.23
C VAL A 242 6.28 25.52 -8.53
N VAL A 243 7.58 25.56 -8.86
CA VAL A 243 8.53 26.51 -8.27
C VAL A 243 8.02 27.96 -8.26
N PRO A 244 7.52 28.55 -9.38
CA PRO A 244 7.03 29.93 -9.37
C PRO A 244 5.87 30.15 -8.40
N ASP A 245 5.02 29.15 -8.17
CA ASP A 245 3.89 29.22 -7.23
C ASP A 245 4.36 29.16 -5.77
N VAL A 246 5.44 28.42 -5.49
CA VAL A 246 6.00 28.27 -4.14
C VAL A 246 6.85 29.48 -3.74
N ILE A 247 7.50 30.18 -4.68
CA ILE A 247 8.36 31.32 -4.36
C ILE A 247 7.64 32.39 -3.52
N PRO A 248 6.46 32.90 -3.89
CA PRO A 248 5.72 33.88 -3.08
C PRO A 248 5.45 33.45 -1.64
N LEU A 249 5.33 32.13 -1.38
CA LEU A 249 5.04 31.59 -0.05
C LEU A 249 6.19 31.76 0.95
N LEU A 250 7.39 32.16 0.50
CA LEU A 250 8.49 32.56 1.38
C LEU A 250 8.21 33.84 2.18
N ASP A 251 7.19 34.62 1.80
CA ASP A 251 6.76 35.85 2.47
C ASP A 251 5.33 35.72 3.01
N ASP A 252 4.86 34.48 3.20
CA ASP A 252 3.56 34.23 3.81
C ASP A 252 3.51 34.73 5.25
N ARG A 253 2.33 35.16 5.72
CA ARG A 253 2.12 35.61 7.10
C ARG A 253 2.45 34.51 8.12
N GLU A 254 2.17 33.25 7.77
CA GLU A 254 2.39 32.10 8.65
C GLU A 254 3.83 31.59 8.52
N GLU A 255 4.58 31.58 9.63
CA GLU A 255 5.97 31.09 9.66
C GLU A 255 6.09 29.65 9.16
N GLN A 256 5.13 28.80 9.54
CA GLN A 256 5.12 27.41 9.10
C GLN A 256 5.00 27.30 7.57
N ILE A 257 4.31 28.21 6.89
CA ILE A 257 4.24 28.21 5.42
C ILE A 257 5.58 28.62 4.82
N ARG A 258 6.21 29.68 5.35
CA ARG A 258 7.54 30.12 4.89
C ARG A 258 8.59 29.01 5.01
N ASP A 259 8.60 28.31 6.14
CA ASP A 259 9.52 27.19 6.39
C ASP A 259 9.31 26.02 5.44
N ASN A 260 8.04 25.63 5.21
CA ASN A 260 7.73 24.56 4.27
C ASN A 260 8.04 24.99 2.83
N ALA A 261 7.80 26.24 2.45
CA ALA A 261 8.11 26.77 1.13
C ALA A 261 9.63 26.70 0.87
N HIS A 262 10.45 27.12 1.83
CA HIS A 262 11.90 26.99 1.74
C HIS A 262 12.35 25.54 1.55
N ARG A 263 11.82 24.60 2.34
CA ARG A 263 12.13 23.17 2.21
C ARG A 263 11.72 22.60 0.85
N VAL A 264 10.53 22.96 0.37
CA VAL A 264 10.01 22.53 -0.94
C VAL A 264 10.88 23.07 -2.07
N LEU A 265 11.25 24.35 -2.03
CA LEU A 265 12.13 24.93 -3.05
C LEU A 265 13.50 24.24 -3.07
N ARG A 266 14.09 23.92 -1.92
CA ARG A 266 15.33 23.13 -1.84
C ARG A 266 15.17 21.73 -2.44
N LEU A 267 14.06 21.06 -2.12
CA LEU A 267 13.76 19.72 -2.62
C LEU A 267 13.58 19.68 -4.14
N LEU A 268 12.88 20.67 -4.69
CA LEU A 268 12.60 20.76 -6.12
C LEU A 268 13.85 21.17 -6.91
N SER A 269 14.60 22.15 -6.42
CA SER A 269 15.72 22.76 -7.16
C SER A 269 17.08 22.13 -6.90
N GLY A 270 17.30 21.45 -5.78
CA GLY A 270 18.65 21.04 -5.38
C GLY A 270 19.59 22.21 -5.09
N VAL A 271 19.06 23.37 -4.69
CA VAL A 271 19.81 24.57 -4.30
C VAL A 271 19.22 25.17 -3.03
N ASP A 272 20.04 25.83 -2.22
CA ASP A 272 19.57 26.62 -1.08
C ASP A 272 19.95 28.11 -1.25
N LEU A 273 18.94 28.97 -1.38
CA LEU A 273 19.09 30.43 -1.49
C LEU A 273 18.57 31.15 -0.24
N GLY A 274 18.26 30.41 0.83
CA GLY A 274 17.59 30.89 2.03
C GLY A 274 16.13 31.28 1.79
N THR A 275 15.63 32.21 2.59
CA THR A 275 14.24 32.72 2.52
C THR A 275 14.09 33.96 1.63
N SER A 276 15.14 34.39 0.94
CA SER A 276 15.11 35.61 0.13
C SER A 276 14.31 35.42 -1.17
N LEU A 277 13.10 35.98 -1.22
CA LEU A 277 12.26 36.06 -2.43
C LEU A 277 13.01 36.49 -3.69
N TRP A 278 13.81 37.57 -3.59
CA TRP A 278 14.49 38.14 -4.75
C TRP A 278 15.52 37.17 -5.36
N ARG A 279 16.33 36.51 -4.52
CA ARG A 279 17.30 35.48 -4.96
C ARG A 279 16.60 34.34 -5.68
N TRP A 280 15.48 33.85 -5.12
CA TRP A 280 14.70 32.78 -5.75
C TRP A 280 14.07 33.19 -7.07
N ARG A 281 13.47 34.39 -7.18
CA ARG A 281 12.95 34.92 -8.45
C ARG A 281 14.05 35.07 -9.51
N ARG A 282 15.22 35.57 -9.11
CA ARG A 282 16.38 35.71 -10.01
C ARG A 282 16.89 34.35 -10.48
N TRP A 283 16.95 33.36 -9.58
CA TRP A 283 17.31 32.00 -9.93
C TRP A 283 16.31 31.40 -10.91
N TRP A 284 15.01 31.50 -10.62
CA TRP A 284 13.97 30.98 -11.51
C TRP A 284 14.05 31.56 -12.92
N LYS A 285 14.22 32.88 -13.06
CA LYS A 285 14.37 33.54 -14.37
C LYS A 285 15.50 32.95 -15.23
N LYS A 286 16.56 32.42 -14.59
CA LYS A 286 17.70 31.81 -15.27
C LYS A 286 17.49 30.31 -15.56
N HIS A 287 16.75 29.60 -14.70
CA HIS A 287 16.71 28.14 -14.69
C HIS A 287 15.37 27.53 -15.13
N ALA A 288 14.31 28.32 -15.32
CA ALA A 288 12.97 27.84 -15.66
C ALA A 288 12.89 26.98 -16.93
N GLY A 289 13.75 27.24 -17.92
CA GLY A 289 13.81 26.47 -19.18
C GLY A 289 14.71 25.23 -19.13
N THR A 290 15.28 24.93 -17.97
CA THR A 290 16.20 23.80 -17.77
C THR A 290 15.45 22.69 -17.01
N PRO A 291 15.56 21.41 -17.41
CA PRO A 291 14.87 20.34 -16.72
C PRO A 291 15.39 20.17 -15.30
N ARG A 292 14.52 19.72 -14.39
CA ARG A 292 14.84 19.52 -12.97
C ARG A 292 16.09 18.67 -12.72
N SER A 293 16.28 17.63 -13.53
CA SER A 293 17.44 16.73 -13.42
C SER A 293 18.78 17.48 -13.55
N GLU A 294 18.86 18.49 -14.41
CA GLU A 294 20.05 19.33 -14.57
C GLU A 294 20.27 20.22 -13.33
N TRP A 295 19.22 20.75 -12.71
CA TRP A 295 19.36 21.48 -11.44
C TRP A 295 19.95 20.59 -10.34
N LEU A 296 19.52 19.33 -10.26
CA LEU A 296 20.07 18.35 -9.31
C LEU A 296 21.54 18.01 -9.63
N LEU A 297 21.90 17.87 -10.91
CA LEU A 297 23.30 17.67 -11.31
C LEU A 297 24.19 18.86 -10.91
N GLU A 298 23.68 20.08 -10.98
CA GLU A 298 24.35 21.27 -10.46
C GLU A 298 24.47 21.22 -8.93
N GLY A 299 23.42 20.78 -8.23
CA GLY A 299 23.37 20.62 -6.77
C GLY A 299 24.47 19.73 -6.19
N LEU A 300 24.93 18.71 -6.92
CA LEU A 300 26.09 17.88 -6.54
C LEU A 300 27.39 18.68 -6.37
N GLY A 301 27.49 19.83 -7.05
CA GLY A 301 28.62 20.75 -6.97
C GLY A 301 28.51 21.79 -5.85
N SER A 302 27.41 21.82 -5.10
CA SER A 302 27.16 22.79 -4.03
C SER A 302 28.27 22.76 -2.96
N SER A 303 28.54 23.91 -2.34
CA SER A 303 29.39 23.99 -1.13
C SER A 303 28.69 23.43 0.10
N ASP A 304 27.34 23.45 0.14
CA ASP A 304 26.54 22.88 1.22
C ASP A 304 26.41 21.35 1.06
N GLY A 305 26.92 20.61 2.04
CA GLY A 305 26.84 19.14 2.07
C GLY A 305 25.41 18.60 2.13
N ALA A 306 24.49 19.30 2.79
CA ALA A 306 23.08 18.91 2.84
C ALA A 306 22.43 18.98 1.45
N VAL A 307 22.77 20.01 0.67
CA VAL A 307 22.32 20.14 -0.72
C VAL A 307 22.89 19.03 -1.60
N ARG A 308 24.18 18.67 -1.44
CA ARG A 308 24.78 17.56 -2.18
C ARG A 308 24.08 16.23 -1.92
N VAL A 309 23.85 15.91 -0.64
CA VAL A 309 23.16 14.66 -0.24
C VAL A 309 21.72 14.64 -0.76
N LEU A 310 21.02 15.77 -0.69
CA LEU A 310 19.66 15.88 -1.25
C LEU A 310 19.68 15.61 -2.76
N ALA A 311 20.54 16.30 -3.51
CA ALA A 311 20.65 16.15 -4.95
C ALA A 311 20.96 14.71 -5.36
N GLN A 312 21.92 14.06 -4.68
CA GLN A 312 22.26 12.66 -4.94
C GLN A 312 21.08 11.72 -4.67
N LYS A 313 20.37 11.88 -3.54
CA LYS A 313 19.19 11.06 -3.23
C LYS A 313 18.09 11.22 -4.27
N GLU A 314 17.88 12.42 -4.77
CA GLU A 314 16.90 12.70 -5.82
C GLU A 314 17.31 12.12 -7.17
N LEU A 315 18.60 12.21 -7.55
CA LEU A 315 19.15 11.60 -8.76
C LEU A 315 19.12 10.07 -8.70
N ALA A 316 19.38 9.49 -7.53
CA ALA A 316 19.27 8.05 -7.30
C ALA A 316 17.83 7.56 -7.54
N ARG A 317 16.83 8.31 -7.06
CA ARG A 317 15.42 8.01 -7.34
C ARG A 317 15.09 8.09 -8.84
N LEU A 318 15.55 9.13 -9.53
CA LEU A 318 15.27 9.32 -10.95
C LEU A 318 15.90 8.25 -11.84
N THR A 319 17.08 7.75 -11.46
CA THR A 319 17.87 6.82 -12.30
C THR A 319 17.81 5.37 -11.82
N GLY A 320 17.23 5.10 -10.65
CA GLY A 320 17.29 3.80 -9.98
C GLY A 320 18.69 3.39 -9.51
N HIS A 321 19.69 4.26 -9.64
CA HIS A 321 21.08 4.01 -9.25
C HIS A 321 21.36 4.52 -7.84
N ASP A 322 21.55 3.59 -6.90
CA ASP A 322 21.82 3.89 -5.50
C ASP A 322 23.32 3.73 -5.18
N GLU A 323 23.93 4.83 -4.76
CA GLU A 323 25.28 4.86 -4.18
C GLU A 323 25.23 5.70 -2.90
N PRO A 324 25.94 5.30 -1.82
CA PRO A 324 25.98 6.06 -0.58
C PRO A 324 26.35 7.52 -0.81
N ALA A 325 25.55 8.43 -0.25
CA ALA A 325 25.84 9.85 -0.31
C ALA A 325 26.81 10.24 0.80
N ASP A 326 28.00 10.69 0.43
CA ASP A 326 28.99 11.25 1.35
C ASP A 326 28.91 12.79 1.33
N PRO A 327 28.46 13.45 2.43
CA PRO A 327 28.49 14.89 2.49
C PRO A 327 29.91 15.44 2.35
N GLU A 328 30.95 14.75 2.82
CA GLU A 328 32.34 15.24 2.79
C GLU A 328 33.13 14.81 1.54
N ALA A 329 32.43 14.29 0.52
CA ALA A 329 33.02 13.83 -0.73
C ALA A 329 34.03 14.82 -1.34
N SER A 330 35.17 14.27 -1.77
CA SER A 330 36.23 15.07 -2.40
C SER A 330 35.73 15.74 -3.70
N ARG A 331 36.43 16.77 -4.19
CA ARG A 331 36.06 17.40 -5.48
C ARG A 331 36.11 16.40 -6.65
N ALA A 332 37.08 15.49 -6.63
CA ALA A 332 37.22 14.46 -7.66
C ALA A 332 36.05 13.47 -7.63
N GLU A 333 35.65 13.06 -6.43
CA GLU A 333 34.51 12.17 -6.22
C GLU A 333 33.18 12.82 -6.63
N ARG A 334 32.95 14.09 -6.24
CA ARG A 334 31.77 14.85 -6.68
C ARG A 334 31.68 14.95 -8.20
N LYS A 335 32.82 15.17 -8.88
CA LYS A 335 32.89 15.19 -10.34
C LYS A 335 32.53 13.82 -10.92
N ARG A 336 33.09 12.73 -10.37
CA ARG A 336 32.79 11.35 -10.77
C ARG A 336 31.31 11.02 -10.63
N ILE A 337 30.70 11.31 -9.48
CA ILE A 337 29.28 11.08 -9.21
C ILE A 337 28.40 11.85 -10.20
N ARG A 338 28.74 13.12 -10.47
CA ARG A 338 28.05 13.93 -11.48
C ARG A 338 28.14 13.33 -12.88
N GLU A 339 29.31 12.82 -13.28
CA GLU A 339 29.50 12.15 -14.57
C GLU A 339 28.68 10.84 -14.68
N VAL A 340 28.58 10.07 -13.59
CA VAL A 340 27.77 8.85 -13.53
C VAL A 340 26.29 9.18 -13.74
N TYR A 341 25.71 10.06 -12.92
CA TYR A 341 24.30 10.43 -13.07
C TYR A 341 24.01 11.14 -14.40
N GLY A 342 24.92 12.00 -14.88
CA GLY A 342 24.78 12.65 -16.19
C GLY A 342 24.79 11.68 -17.37
N LYS A 343 25.46 10.52 -17.26
CA LYS A 343 25.37 9.45 -18.25
C LYS A 343 24.07 8.67 -18.15
N LEU A 344 23.60 8.40 -16.93
CA LEU A 344 22.35 7.66 -16.70
C LEU A 344 21.12 8.44 -17.18
N LEU A 345 21.09 9.76 -17.00
CA LEU A 345 19.98 10.61 -17.44
C LEU A 345 19.87 10.79 -18.96
N LYS A 346 20.89 10.37 -19.73
CA LYS A 346 20.92 10.44 -21.21
C LYS A 346 20.54 9.13 -21.89
N ARG A 347 20.33 8.05 -21.12
CA ARG A 347 19.94 6.73 -21.63
C ARG A 347 18.43 6.63 -21.69
#